data_AF-A0A3D3DSQ5-F1
#
_entry.id   AF-A0A3D3DSQ5-F1
#
_cell.length_a   1.000
_cell.length_b   1.000
_cell.length_c   1.000
_cell.angle_alpha   90.00
_cell.angle_beta   90.00
_cell.angle_gamma   90.00
#
_symmetry.space_group_name_H-M   'P 1'
#
loop_
_entity.id
_entity.type
_entity.pdbx_description
1 polymer ?
#
loop_
_entity_poly.entity_id
_entity_poly.type
_entity_poly.pdbx_seq_one_letter_code
_entity_poly.pdbx_strand_id
1 'polypeptide(L)'
;MKNVYQLADLANRKTLDAGSVKAARLAVIGHPVSHSASPQMHQAALDDQGLDLRYIRLDIAPGDVAEAISRMRDLNFVGCNVTI
;
A
#
# COMPACT_ATOMS: atom_id res chain seq x y z
N MET A 1 -8.15 -3.35 10.71
CA MET A 1 -7.49 -2.70 9.55
C MET A 1 -7.47 -3.70 8.40
N LYS A 2 -7.63 -3.26 7.14
CA LYS A 2 -7.63 -4.19 5.99
C LYS A 2 -6.22 -4.78 5.80
N ASN A 3 -6.11 -6.10 5.60
CA ASN A 3 -4.81 -6.79 5.47
C ASN A 3 -4.24 -6.73 4.03
N VAL A 4 -5.13 -6.60 3.05
CA VAL A 4 -4.83 -6.52 1.61
C VAL A 4 -5.76 -5.49 0.98
N TYR A 5 -5.18 -4.50 0.32
CA TYR A 5 -5.89 -3.47 -0.41
C TYR A 5 -5.96 -3.83 -1.89
N GLN A 6 -6.92 -3.26 -2.58
CA GLN A 6 -7.28 -3.51 -3.98
C GLN A 6 -7.26 -2.18 -4.74
N LEU A 7 -7.30 -2.21 -6.07
CA LEU A 7 -7.37 -1.00 -6.90
C LEU A 7 -8.48 -0.03 -6.47
N ALA A 8 -9.66 -0.57 -6.13
CA ALA A 8 -10.81 0.22 -5.70
C ALA A 8 -10.56 1.01 -4.40
N ASP A 9 -9.64 0.55 -3.54
CA ASP A 9 -9.30 1.28 -2.31
C ASP A 9 -8.44 2.52 -2.59
N LEU A 10 -7.79 2.61 -3.76
CA LEU A 10 -7.06 3.79 -4.22
C LEU A 10 -7.98 4.90 -4.76
N ALA A 11 -9.25 4.94 -4.37
CA ALA A 11 -10.20 5.97 -4.82
C ALA A 11 -9.92 7.35 -4.22
N ASN A 12 -9.59 7.42 -2.92
CA ASN A 12 -9.24 8.64 -2.21
C ASN A 12 -8.62 8.30 -0.83
N ARG A 13 -8.00 9.30 -0.19
CA ARG A 13 -7.38 9.14 1.13
C ARG A 13 -8.36 8.77 2.24
N LYS A 14 -9.60 9.29 2.18
CA LYS A 14 -10.63 8.97 3.18
C LYS A 14 -10.95 7.47 3.19
N THR A 15 -11.04 6.83 2.03
CA THR A 15 -11.25 5.37 1.91
C THR A 15 -10.00 4.59 2.31
N LEU A 16 -8.83 4.96 1.76
CA LEU A 16 -7.59 4.22 1.94
C LEU A 16 -7.08 4.22 3.40
N ASP A 17 -7.28 5.34 4.09
CA ASP A 17 -6.79 5.57 5.45
C ASP A 17 -7.89 5.43 6.51
N ALA A 18 -9.10 4.98 6.13
CA ALA A 18 -10.21 4.76 7.04
C ALA A 18 -9.79 3.84 8.22
N GLY A 19 -10.02 4.32 9.45
CA GLY A 19 -9.71 3.59 10.68
C GLY A 19 -8.22 3.39 10.97
N SER A 20 -7.34 4.13 10.29
CA SER A 20 -5.90 4.13 10.53
C SER A 20 -5.45 5.50 11.04
N VAL A 21 -4.49 5.51 11.96
CA VAL A 21 -3.94 6.76 12.53
C VAL A 21 -2.87 7.37 11.61
N LYS A 22 -2.13 6.51 10.88
CA LYS A 22 -1.07 6.88 9.94
C LYS A 22 -1.55 6.71 8.49
N ALA A 23 -1.08 7.55 7.56
CA ALA A 23 -1.43 7.43 6.14
C ALA A 23 -0.65 6.30 5.43
N ALA A 24 -1.28 5.55 4.52
CA ALA A 24 -0.59 4.58 3.67
C ALA A 24 0.17 5.29 2.54
N ARG A 25 1.50 5.29 2.62
CA ARG A 25 2.36 5.97 1.63
C ARG A 25 3.38 5.05 0.97
N LEU A 26 3.51 3.81 1.45
CA LEU A 26 4.32 2.77 0.87
C LEU A 26 3.48 1.51 0.66
N ALA A 27 3.84 0.71 -0.35
CA ALA A 27 3.16 -0.55 -0.62
C ALA A 27 4.09 -1.61 -1.22
N VAL A 28 3.66 -2.87 -1.15
CA VAL A 28 4.08 -3.93 -2.08
C VAL A 28 2.90 -4.24 -3.03
N ILE A 29 3.17 -4.27 -4.33
CA ILE A 29 2.21 -4.59 -5.39
C ILE A 29 2.52 -5.99 -5.96
N GLY A 30 1.50 -6.82 -6.17
CA GLY A 30 1.60 -8.13 -6.83
C GLY A 30 0.25 -8.81 -6.96
N HIS A 31 0.20 -10.00 -7.59
CA HIS A 31 -1.03 -10.79 -7.69
C HIS A 31 -0.74 -12.31 -7.79
N PRO A 32 -1.00 -13.10 -6.73
CA PRO A 32 -1.55 -12.73 -5.43
C PRO A 32 -0.48 -12.18 -4.47
N VAL A 33 -0.80 -11.14 -3.70
CA VAL A 33 0.19 -10.50 -2.79
C VAL A 33 -0.03 -10.83 -1.30
N SER A 34 -1.13 -11.49 -0.94
CA SER A 34 -1.57 -11.71 0.45
C SER A 34 -0.52 -12.34 1.36
N HIS A 35 0.34 -13.20 0.80
CA HIS A 35 1.40 -13.92 1.53
C HIS A 35 2.67 -13.09 1.78
N SER A 36 2.82 -11.90 1.18
CA SER A 36 4.03 -11.10 1.32
C SER A 36 4.29 -10.75 2.77
N ALA A 37 5.50 -11.00 3.29
CA ALA A 37 5.92 -10.58 4.64
C ALA A 37 6.44 -9.14 4.70
N SER A 38 6.51 -8.44 3.56
CA SER A 38 7.06 -7.09 3.45
C SER A 38 6.40 -6.07 4.40
N PRO A 39 5.07 -6.07 4.63
CA PRO A 39 4.48 -5.13 5.58
C PRO A 39 4.93 -5.32 7.02
N GLN A 40 5.09 -6.56 7.51
CA GLN A 40 5.57 -6.80 8.87
C GLN A 40 7.01 -6.31 9.04
N MET A 41 7.85 -6.54 8.02
CA MET A 41 9.25 -6.11 8.03
C MET A 41 9.38 -4.59 7.93
N HIS A 42 8.77 -3.97 6.92
CA HIS A 42 8.92 -2.54 6.69
C HIS A 42 8.15 -1.69 7.69
N GLN A 43 6.96 -2.11 8.16
CA GLN A 43 6.24 -1.35 9.18
C GLN A 43 7.04 -1.30 10.49
N ALA A 44 7.64 -2.42 10.92
CA ALA A 44 8.47 -2.44 12.12
C ALA A 44 9.65 -1.47 12.01
N ALA A 45 10.33 -1.41 10.85
CA ALA A 45 11.41 -0.47 10.62
C ALA A 45 10.94 1.00 10.58
N LEU A 46 9.79 1.28 9.97
CA LEU A 46 9.20 2.62 9.95
C LEU A 46 8.83 3.10 11.36
N ASP A 47 8.25 2.21 12.17
CA ASP A 47 7.85 2.52 13.54
C ASP A 47 9.07 2.76 14.44
N ASP A 48 10.12 1.94 14.32
CA ASP A 48 11.41 2.11 15.03
C ASP A 48 12.08 3.45 14.70
N GLN A 49 11.99 3.89 13.44
CA GLN A 49 12.54 5.18 13.00
C GLN A 49 11.60 6.37 13.23
N GLY A 50 10.45 6.17 13.87
CA GLY A 50 9.48 7.23 14.15
C GLY A 50 8.84 7.86 12.92
N LEU A 51 8.79 7.13 11.79
CA LEU A 51 8.18 7.61 10.55
C LEU A 51 6.66 7.45 10.58
N ASP A 52 5.94 8.55 10.31
CA ASP A 52 4.49 8.60 10.37
C ASP A 52 3.81 8.19 9.05
N LEU A 53 4.01 6.93 8.66
CA LEU A 53 3.39 6.35 7.47
C LEU A 53 3.19 4.84 7.62
N ARG A 54 2.30 4.29 6.79
CA ARG A 54 2.06 2.85 6.69
C ARG A 54 2.64 2.23 5.43
N TYR A 55 3.07 0.98 5.57
CA TYR A 55 3.41 0.07 4.48
C TYR A 55 2.30 -0.98 4.32
N ILE A 56 1.68 -1.06 3.14
CA ILE A 56 0.52 -1.94 2.89
C ILE A 56 0.76 -2.98 1.78
N ARG A 57 -0.12 -3.98 1.68
CA ARG A 57 -0.21 -4.85 0.49
C ARG A 57 -1.27 -4.29 -0.45
N LEU A 58 -0.94 -4.23 -1.74
CA LEU A 58 -1.86 -3.83 -2.80
C LEU A 58 -1.95 -4.98 -3.82
N ASP A 59 -3.06 -5.70 -3.82
CA ASP A 59 -3.31 -6.78 -4.78
C ASP A 59 -3.87 -6.17 -6.06
N ILE A 60 -3.08 -6.24 -7.13
CA ILE A 60 -3.36 -5.57 -8.40
C ILE A 60 -3.18 -6.57 -9.53
N ALA A 61 -4.26 -6.83 -10.27
CA ALA A 61 -4.21 -7.70 -11.43
C ALA A 61 -3.24 -7.16 -12.50
N PRO A 62 -2.58 -8.02 -13.30
CA PRO A 62 -1.60 -7.58 -14.30
C PRO A 62 -2.07 -6.50 -15.28
N GLY A 63 -3.37 -6.45 -15.60
CA GLY A 63 -3.96 -5.44 -16.49
C GLY A 63 -4.12 -4.05 -15.86
N ASP A 64 -4.06 -3.94 -14.53
CA ASP A 64 -4.44 -2.73 -13.79
C ASP A 64 -3.25 -1.96 -13.23
N VAL A 65 -2.01 -2.43 -13.48
CA VAL A 65 -0.79 -1.87 -12.87
C VAL A 65 -0.61 -0.39 -13.23
N ALA A 66 -0.82 -0.02 -14.50
CA ALA A 66 -0.69 1.37 -14.93
C ALA A 66 -1.66 2.31 -14.20
N GLU A 67 -2.91 1.87 -14.02
CA GLU A 67 -3.92 2.62 -13.28
C GLU A 67 -3.58 2.70 -11.79
N ALA A 68 -3.16 1.59 -11.19
CA ALA A 68 -2.75 1.56 -9.79
C ALA A 68 -1.61 2.55 -9.52
N ILE A 69 -0.57 2.57 -10.35
CA ILE A 69 0.55 3.51 -10.22
C ILE A 69 0.11 4.96 -10.40
N SER A 70 -0.80 5.24 -11.34
CA SER A 70 -1.38 6.59 -11.52
C SER A 70 -2.12 7.04 -10.25
N ARG A 71 -3.03 6.21 -9.72
CA ARG A 71 -3.79 6.52 -8.50
C ARG A 71 -2.87 6.66 -7.29
N MET A 72 -1.84 5.83 -7.17
CA MET A 72 -0.84 5.94 -6.09
C MET A 72 -0.09 7.28 -6.15
N ARG A 73 0.25 7.76 -7.35
CA ARG A 73 0.85 9.09 -7.55
C ARG A 73 -0.09 10.19 -7.11
N ASP A 74 -1.35 10.17 -7.57
CA ASP A 74 -2.37 11.17 -7.20
C ASP A 74 -2.63 11.20 -5.69
N LEU A 75 -2.47 10.06 -5.03
CA LEU A 75 -2.59 9.93 -3.59
C LEU A 75 -1.31 10.33 -2.83
N ASN A 76 -0.20 10.68 -3.48
CA ASN A 76 1.10 11.00 -2.85
C ASN A 76 1.78 9.82 -2.12
N PHE A 77 1.74 8.62 -2.70
CA PHE A 77 2.66 7.54 -2.31
C PHE A 77 4.11 7.95 -2.60
N VAL A 78 5.03 7.54 -1.74
CA VAL A 78 6.47 7.85 -1.88
C VAL A 78 7.24 6.75 -2.63
N GLY A 79 6.67 5.55 -2.72
CA GLY A 79 7.27 4.43 -3.44
C GLY A 79 6.50 3.13 -3.24
N CYS A 80 6.94 2.09 -3.96
CA CYS A 80 6.43 0.74 -3.76
C CYS A 80 7.44 -0.32 -4.20
N ASN A 81 7.31 -1.52 -3.63
CA ASN A 81 7.97 -2.71 -4.13
C ASN A 81 7.03 -3.42 -5.11
N VAL A 82 7.59 -4.20 -6.03
CA VAL A 82 6.85 -5.00 -7.01
C VAL A 82 7.24 -6.46 -6.89
N THR A 83 6.27 -7.35 -6.89
CA THR A 83 6.44 -8.81 -6.93
C THR A 83 5.53 -9.41 -8.01
N ILE A 84 5.74 -10.69 -8.33
CA ILE A 84 4.82 -11.53 -9.12
C ILE A 84 3.46 -11.53 -8.43
#